data_AF-A0A496RS21-F1
#
_entry.id   AF-A0A496RS21-F1
#
_cell.length_a   1.000
_cell.length_b   1.000
_cell.length_c   1.000
_cell.angle_alpha   90.00
_cell.angle_beta   90.00
_cell.angle_gamma   90.00
#
_symmetry.space_group_name_H-M   'P 1'
#
loop_
_entity.id
_entity.type
_entity.pdbx_description
1 polymer ?
#
loop_
_entity_poly.entity_id
_entity_poly.type
_entity_poly.pdbx_seq_one_letter_code
_entity_poly.pdbx_strand_id
1 'polypeptide(L)'
;KKFDACVAGVISGDPKLYMGPGKGKMPLALAGIVKCKVSAENGKIQRGDLLVSSGSAGYAMRADSKDVLPGMIVGKALEGFEKGKGKIFILVNKQ
;
A
#
# COMPACT_ATOMS: atom_id res chain seq x y z
N LYS A 1 -9.71 2.70 -7.53
CA LYS A 1 -10.94 1.88 -7.29
C LYS A 1 -10.65 0.87 -6.18
N LYS A 2 -11.66 0.22 -5.59
CA LYS A 2 -11.38 -0.99 -4.79
C LYS A 2 -10.72 -2.01 -5.71
N PHE A 3 -9.73 -2.76 -5.23
CA PHE A 3 -9.19 -3.90 -5.99
C PHE A 3 -8.67 -3.49 -7.38
N ASP A 4 -7.87 -2.43 -7.43
CA ASP A 4 -7.39 -1.83 -8.69
C ASP A 4 -6.06 -2.45 -9.10
N ALA A 5 -6.01 -3.08 -10.28
CA ALA A 5 -4.78 -3.70 -10.81
C ALA A 5 -3.79 -2.67 -11.38
N CYS A 6 -4.20 -1.41 -11.55
CA CYS A 6 -3.32 -0.34 -12.03
C CYS A 6 -2.53 0.34 -10.89
N VAL A 7 -2.48 -0.24 -9.69
CA VAL A 7 -1.72 0.34 -8.58
C VAL A 7 -0.22 0.22 -8.84
N ALA A 8 0.43 1.36 -9.03
CA ALA A 8 1.85 1.39 -9.35
C ALA A 8 2.77 1.34 -8.10
N GLY A 9 2.28 1.80 -6.94
CA GLY A 9 3.04 1.88 -5.68
C GLY A 9 2.43 2.84 -4.67
N VAL A 10 3.22 3.23 -3.67
CA VAL A 10 2.82 4.17 -2.61
C VAL A 10 3.64 5.44 -2.69
N ILE A 11 3.01 6.59 -2.51
CA ILE A 11 3.73 7.86 -2.43
C ILE A 11 4.47 7.93 -1.10
N SER A 12 5.80 8.09 -1.16
CA SER A 12 6.64 8.17 0.05
C SER A 12 6.98 9.61 0.38
N GLY A 13 6.91 9.99 1.67
CA GLY A 13 7.43 11.27 2.14
C GLY A 13 8.95 11.28 2.29
N ASP A 14 9.55 10.11 2.56
CA ASP A 14 10.95 9.95 2.94
C ASP A 14 11.65 8.86 2.11
N PRO A 15 11.80 9.03 0.78
CA PRO A 15 12.55 8.08 -0.04
C PRO A 15 14.06 8.17 0.25
N LYS A 16 14.70 7.01 0.46
CA LYS A 16 16.15 6.91 0.69
C LYS A 16 16.96 6.88 -0.61
N LEU A 17 16.35 6.47 -1.71
CA LEU A 17 16.97 6.37 -3.03
C LEU A 17 15.98 6.89 -4.08
N TYR A 18 16.42 7.88 -4.86
CA TYR A 18 15.68 8.39 -6.01
C TYR A 18 16.23 7.77 -7.29
N MET A 19 15.35 7.21 -8.11
CA MET A 19 15.72 6.66 -9.42
C MET A 19 14.95 7.44 -10.49
N GLY A 20 15.69 8.16 -11.36
CA GLY A 20 15.13 8.93 -12.47
C GLY A 20 15.16 10.46 -12.27
N PRO A 21 14.77 11.24 -13.30
CA PRO A 21 14.82 12.70 -13.27
C PRO A 21 13.76 13.29 -12.32
N GLY A 22 14.22 13.87 -11.20
CA GLY A 22 13.41 14.20 -10.02
C GLY A 22 12.91 15.64 -9.88
N LYS A 23 12.94 16.48 -10.92
CA LYS A 23 12.45 17.86 -10.80
C LYS A 23 10.91 17.91 -10.89
N GLY A 24 10.27 18.32 -9.79
CA GLY A 24 8.83 18.64 -9.73
C GLY A 24 7.88 17.43 -9.68
N LYS A 25 8.37 16.22 -9.41
CA LYS A 25 7.55 14.99 -9.34
C LYS A 25 7.45 14.47 -7.92
N MET A 26 6.33 13.82 -7.62
CA MET A 26 6.11 13.19 -6.31
C MET A 26 6.76 11.79 -6.29
N PRO A 27 7.61 11.47 -5.29
CA PRO A 27 8.33 10.21 -5.24
C PRO A 27 7.38 9.02 -5.01
N LEU A 28 7.39 8.08 -5.98
CA LEU A 28 6.65 6.84 -5.92
C LEU A 28 7.58 5.72 -5.41
N ALA A 29 7.22 5.10 -4.30
CA ALA A 29 7.90 3.92 -3.79
C ALA A 29 7.55 2.70 -4.64
N LEU A 30 8.58 2.16 -5.31
CA LEU A 30 8.47 0.94 -6.12
C LEU A 30 8.81 -0.32 -5.33
N ALA A 31 9.69 -0.20 -4.32
CA ALA A 31 10.11 -1.29 -3.46
C ALA A 31 10.64 -0.77 -2.11
N GLY A 32 10.57 -1.62 -1.08
CA GLY A 32 11.14 -1.35 0.25
C GLY A 32 10.09 -1.03 1.31
N ILE A 33 10.56 -0.52 2.46
CA ILE A 33 9.70 -0.23 3.61
C ILE A 33 9.25 1.22 3.56
N VAL A 34 7.92 1.43 3.49
CA VAL A 34 7.33 2.77 3.46
C VAL A 34 6.10 2.86 4.34
N LYS A 35 5.77 4.08 4.79
CA LYS A 35 4.52 4.36 5.48
C LYS A 35 3.39 4.47 4.46
N CYS A 36 2.42 3.58 4.55
CA CYS A 36 1.23 3.61 3.71
C CYS A 36 0.01 4.03 4.54
N LYS A 37 -0.88 4.80 3.93
CA LYS A 37 -2.20 5.11 4.51
C LYS A 37 -3.08 3.89 4.36
N VAL A 38 -3.66 3.43 5.46
CA VAL A 38 -4.53 2.25 5.48
C VAL A 38 -5.90 2.54 6.10
N SER A 39 -6.90 1.79 5.65
CA SER A 39 -8.26 1.81 6.15
C SER A 39 -8.66 0.41 6.59
N ALA A 40 -9.29 0.31 7.77
CA ALA A 40 -9.85 -0.94 8.31
C ALA A 40 -11.25 -1.25 7.75
N GLU A 41 -11.64 -0.63 6.63
CA GLU A 41 -12.91 -0.87 5.93
C GLU A 41 -13.11 -2.35 5.54
N ASN A 42 -12.03 -3.07 5.23
CA ASN A 42 -12.07 -4.49 4.85
C ASN A 42 -11.61 -5.42 5.99
N GLY A 43 -11.74 -4.95 7.23
CA GLY A 43 -11.34 -5.68 8.44
C GLY A 43 -10.01 -5.21 9.02
N LYS A 44 -9.67 -5.81 10.19
CA LYS A 44 -8.40 -5.55 10.89
C LYS A 44 -7.23 -6.01 10.03
N ILE A 45 -6.21 -5.18 9.89
CA ILE A 45 -4.95 -5.53 9.24
C ILE A 45 -4.04 -6.16 10.30
N GLN A 46 -3.47 -7.31 9.99
CA GLN A 46 -2.46 -7.98 10.80
C GLN A 46 -1.11 -7.98 10.07
N ARG A 47 -0.04 -8.19 10.84
CA ARG A 47 1.29 -8.35 10.27
C ARG A 47 1.29 -9.55 9.33
N GLY A 48 1.81 -9.36 8.12
CA GLY A 48 1.85 -10.39 7.08
C GLY A 48 0.68 -10.35 6.10
N ASP A 49 -0.38 -9.57 6.39
CA ASP A 49 -1.50 -9.41 5.48
C ASP A 49 -1.09 -8.71 4.19
N LEU A 50 -1.69 -9.16 3.09
CA LEU A 50 -1.58 -8.47 1.81
C LEU A 50 -2.49 -7.24 1.82
N LEU A 51 -2.02 -6.17 1.20
CA LEU A 51 -2.75 -4.91 1.09
C LEU A 51 -3.08 -4.59 -0.36
N VAL A 52 -4.30 -4.13 -0.59
CA VAL A 52 -4.86 -3.72 -1.89
C VAL A 52 -5.42 -2.31 -1.79
N SER A 53 -5.77 -1.69 -2.92
CA SER A 53 -6.42 -0.38 -2.92
C SER A 53 -7.81 -0.41 -2.26
N SER A 54 -8.06 0.57 -1.39
CA SER A 54 -9.36 0.75 -0.73
C SER A 54 -10.36 1.48 -1.63
N GLY A 55 -11.62 1.50 -1.19
CA GLY A 55 -12.63 2.41 -1.76
C GLY A 55 -12.37 3.86 -1.35
N SER A 56 -11.74 4.07 -0.20
CA SER A 56 -11.24 5.37 0.22
C SER A 56 -10.04 5.81 -0.63
N ALA A 57 -10.17 6.96 -1.30
CA ALA A 57 -9.13 7.51 -2.17
C ALA A 57 -7.80 7.71 -1.42
N GLY A 58 -6.72 7.11 -1.93
CA GLY A 58 -5.38 7.20 -1.35
C GLY A 58 -5.16 6.35 -0.10
N TYR A 59 -6.04 5.38 0.19
CA TYR A 59 -5.88 4.40 1.26
C TYR A 59 -5.75 2.98 0.70
N ALA A 60 -4.96 2.16 1.37
CA ALA A 60 -4.95 0.72 1.18
C ALA A 60 -5.83 0.03 2.23
N MET A 61 -6.26 -1.20 1.97
CA MET A 61 -7.04 -2.02 2.90
C MET A 61 -6.51 -3.45 2.86
N ARG A 62 -6.88 -4.26 3.85
CA ARG A 62 -6.58 -5.69 3.85
C ARG A 62 -7.18 -6.36 2.62
N ALA A 63 -6.39 -7.18 1.96
CA ALA A 63 -6.81 -7.99 0.84
C ALA A 63 -7.53 -9.25 1.34
N ASP A 64 -8.66 -9.60 0.72
CA ASP A 64 -9.29 -10.91 0.95
C ASP A 64 -8.74 -11.90 -0.07
N SER A 65 -8.13 -12.98 0.40
CA SER A 65 -7.36 -13.95 -0.42
C SER A 65 -8.14 -14.58 -1.58
N LYS A 66 -9.46 -14.45 -1.62
CA LYS A 66 -10.33 -15.00 -2.67
C LYS A 66 -10.46 -14.11 -3.89
N ASP A 67 -10.24 -12.80 -3.74
CA ASP A 67 -10.55 -11.78 -4.77
C ASP A 67 -9.29 -11.04 -5.25
N VAL A 68 -8.10 -11.53 -4.92
CA VAL A 68 -6.83 -10.87 -5.23
C VAL A 68 -6.18 -11.50 -6.45
N LEU A 69 -6.07 -10.73 -7.51
CA LEU A 69 -5.28 -11.08 -8.69
C LEU A 69 -3.86 -10.48 -8.57
N PRO A 70 -2.86 -11.10 -9.24
CA PRO A 70 -1.54 -10.50 -9.41
C PRO A 70 -1.67 -9.09 -10.00
N GLY A 71 -0.88 -8.14 -9.48
CA GLY A 71 -0.94 -6.72 -9.87
C GLY A 71 -1.87 -5.83 -9.03
N MET A 72 -2.78 -6.39 -8.25
CA MET A 72 -3.62 -5.59 -7.31
C MET A 72 -2.95 -5.39 -5.94
N ILE A 73 -1.92 -6.19 -5.66
CA ILE A 73 -1.20 -6.18 -4.40
C ILE A 73 -0.25 -4.98 -4.37
N VAL A 74 -0.43 -4.13 -3.36
CA VAL A 74 0.46 -3.00 -3.09
C VAL A 74 1.69 -3.45 -2.31
N GLY A 75 1.49 -4.41 -1.41
CA GLY A 75 2.55 -4.94 -0.56
C GLY A 75 2.00 -5.70 0.63
N LYS A 76 2.88 -5.93 1.61
CA LYS A 76 2.61 -6.69 2.83
C LYS A 76 2.69 -5.80 4.07
N ALA A 77 1.73 -5.95 4.98
CA ALA A 77 1.69 -5.19 6.23
C ALA A 77 2.81 -5.64 7.19
N LEU A 78 3.57 -4.68 7.73
CA LEU A 78 4.58 -4.93 8.78
C LEU A 78 4.05 -4.60 10.18
N GLU A 79 2.90 -3.93 10.26
CA GLU A 79 2.22 -3.56 11.49
C GLU A 79 0.75 -3.94 11.43
N GLY A 80 0.16 -4.13 12.60
CA GLY A 80 -1.28 -4.34 12.73
C GLY A 80 -2.04 -3.01 12.80
N PHE A 81 -3.27 -2.99 12.30
CA PHE A 81 -4.17 -1.85 12.38
C PHE A 81 -5.62 -2.30 12.58
N GLU A 82 -6.24 -1.88 13.67
CA GLU A 82 -7.53 -2.47 14.08
C GLU A 82 -8.77 -1.74 13.55
N LYS A 83 -8.83 -0.41 13.61
CA LYS A 83 -10.05 0.36 13.28
C LYS A 83 -9.74 1.74 12.71
N GLY A 84 -10.61 2.20 11.81
CA GLY A 84 -10.59 3.55 11.26
C GLY A 84 -9.63 3.71 10.08
N LYS A 85 -8.96 4.87 10.03
CA LYS A 85 -7.97 5.22 9.01
C LYS A 85 -6.67 5.62 9.70
N GLY A 86 -5.55 5.11 9.22
CA GLY A 86 -4.25 5.32 9.86
C GLY A 86 -3.11 5.23 8.88
N LYS A 87 -1.88 5.20 9.41
CA LYS A 87 -0.67 4.93 8.65
C LYS A 87 0.06 3.78 9.31
N ILE A 88 0.48 2.81 8.51
CA ILE A 88 1.31 1.69 8.97
C ILE A 88 2.51 1.53 8.05
N PHE A 89 3.56 0.91 8.58
CA PHE A 89 4.67 0.43 7.76
C PHE A 89 4.25 -0.79 6.95
N ILE A 90 4.60 -0.75 5.67
CA ILE A 90 4.37 -1.84 4.74
C ILE A 90 5.67 -2.14 3.99
N LEU A 91 5.83 -3.39 3.57
CA LEU A 91 6.81 -3.79 2.60
C LEU A 91 6.18 -3.71 1.21
N VAL A 92 6.61 -2.74 0.41
CA VAL A 92 6.25 -2.67 -1.01
C VAL A 92 7.13 -3.66 -1.76
N ASN A 93 6.47 -4.62 -2.40
CA ASN A 93 7.10 -5.57 -3.30
C ASN A 93 6.06 -5.92 -4.38
N LYS A 94 6.43 -5.77 -5.65
CA LYS A 94 5.57 -6.19 -6.76
C LYS A 94 5.79 -7.68 -6.98
N GLN A 95 4.78 -8.48 -6.65
CA GLN A 95 4.71 -9.91 -6.98
C GLN A 95 3.84 -10.11 -8.22
#